data_AF-A0A9Q0IEM7-F1
#
_entry.id   AF-A0A9Q0IEM7-F1
#
_cell.length_a   1.000
_cell.length_b   1.000
_cell.length_c   1.000
_cell.angle_alpha   90.00
_cell.angle_beta   90.00
_cell.angle_gamma   90.00
#
_symmetry.space_group_name_H-M   'P 1'
#
loop_
_entity.id
_entity.type
_entity.pdbx_description
1 polymer ?
#
loop_
_entity_poly.entity_id
_entity_poly.type
_entity_poly.pdbx_seq_one_letter_code
_entity_poly.pdbx_strand_id
1 'polypeptide(L)'
;MLLRPGRDGCSLAVTTRQDLNGSVFRHYRVTQREQGGYIIDVENPIPCSSLHDVIDALVEKTAGTLQPFLLEEPYEENITYVSSNDENGERMLHTAPSSPLPRAPALPPKQDRLSSKPLPRSPAPDRRILTTAVPSSPTNPMRRLILSPSPLTQTLNEELKLKLEMRRTSQE
;
A
#
# COMPACT_ATOMS: atom_id res chain seq x y z
N MET A 1 -10.78 4.21 0.79
CA MET A 1 -9.59 3.53 1.37
C MET A 1 -8.60 3.23 0.26
N LEU A 2 -7.31 3.50 0.45
CA LEU A 2 -6.29 3.28 -0.57
C LEU A 2 -5.10 2.48 -0.02
N LEU A 3 -4.51 1.65 -0.86
CA LEU A 3 -3.29 0.91 -0.57
C LEU A 3 -2.10 1.73 -1.08
N ARG A 4 -1.04 1.85 -0.27
CA ARG A 4 0.21 2.50 -0.67
C ARG A 4 1.42 1.64 -0.30
N PRO A 5 2.50 1.68 -1.08
CA PRO A 5 3.79 1.11 -0.67
C PRO A 5 4.29 1.73 0.65
N GLY A 6 4.91 0.91 1.49
CA GLY A 6 5.70 1.33 2.63
C GLY A 6 7.07 1.84 2.20
N ARG A 7 7.77 2.53 3.10
CA ARG A 7 9.10 3.11 2.84
C ARG A 7 10.22 2.06 2.80
N ASP A 8 10.01 0.95 3.49
CA ASP A 8 10.94 -0.16 3.68
C ASP A 8 10.92 -1.19 2.54
N GLY A 9 10.07 -1.01 1.52
CA GLY A 9 9.97 -1.88 0.34
C GLY A 9 9.33 -3.26 0.59
N CYS A 10 9.18 -3.66 1.85
CA CYS A 10 8.56 -4.93 2.25
C CYS A 10 7.22 -4.76 2.98
N SER A 11 6.91 -3.56 3.47
CA SER A 11 5.61 -3.26 4.06
C SER A 11 4.72 -2.47 3.11
N LEU A 12 3.42 -2.55 3.36
CA LEU A 12 2.39 -1.74 2.74
C LEU A 12 1.64 -0.99 3.83
N ALA A 13 0.90 0.04 3.44
CA ALA A 13 -0.01 0.72 4.34
C ALA A 13 -1.38 0.89 3.69
N VAL A 14 -2.42 0.60 4.45
CA VAL A 14 -3.79 0.93 4.08
C VAL A 14 -4.16 2.25 4.73
N THR A 15 -4.44 3.25 3.90
CA THR A 15 -4.83 4.58 4.33
C THR A 15 -6.34 4.75 4.21
N THR A 16 -6.97 5.13 5.32
CA THR A 16 -8.41 5.37 5.42
C THR A 16 -8.67 6.81 5.78
N ARG A 17 -9.74 7.38 5.21
CA ARG A 17 -10.34 8.64 5.63
C ARG A 17 -11.77 8.34 6.08
N GLN A 18 -12.15 8.83 7.25
CA GLN A 18 -13.51 8.75 7.77
C GLN A 18 -13.93 10.14 8.26
N ASP A 19 -15.16 10.54 7.96
CA ASP A 19 -15.71 11.83 8.37
C ASP A 19 -16.54 11.65 9.66
N LEU A 20 -15.84 11.55 10.79
CA LEU A 20 -16.41 11.41 12.13
C LEU A 20 -16.10 12.69 12.92
N ASN A 21 -17.05 13.63 12.95
CA ASN A 21 -16.87 14.97 13.57
C ASN A 21 -15.66 15.75 13.01
N GLY A 22 -15.34 15.49 11.74
CA GLY A 22 -14.13 15.97 11.06
C GLY A 22 -13.47 14.84 10.28
N SER A 23 -12.52 15.18 9.41
CA SER A 23 -11.79 14.17 8.63
C SER A 23 -10.70 13.53 9.47
N VAL A 24 -10.89 12.26 9.80
CA VAL A 24 -9.93 11.42 10.52
C VAL A 24 -9.22 10.51 9.53
N PHE A 25 -7.89 10.61 9.50
CA PHE A 25 -7.04 9.75 8.69
C PHE A 25 -6.36 8.70 9.56
N ARG A 26 -6.39 7.44 9.12
CA ARG A 26 -5.66 6.34 9.77
C ARG A 26 -4.83 5.59 8.75
N HIS A 27 -3.68 5.10 9.19
CA HIS A 27 -2.76 4.30 8.38
C HIS A 27 -2.53 2.98 9.10
N TYR A 28 -3.08 1.91 8.54
CA TYR A 28 -2.87 0.55 9.04
C TYR A 28 -1.66 -0.04 8.34
N ARG A 29 -0.71 -0.57 9.11
CA ARG A 29 0.46 -1.25 8.55
C ARG A 29 0.05 -2.64 8.10
N VAL A 30 0.54 -3.04 6.94
CA VAL A 30 0.35 -4.37 6.37
C VAL A 30 1.72 -4.95 6.09
N THR A 31 2.03 -6.06 6.75
CA THR A 31 3.35 -6.69 6.67
C THR A 31 3.25 -7.95 5.84
N GLN A 32 4.14 -8.11 4.85
CA GLN A 32 4.23 -9.35 4.08
C GLN A 32 4.86 -10.45 4.93
N ARG A 33 4.29 -11.66 4.91
CA ARG A 33 4.84 -12.82 5.62
C ARG A 33 5.92 -13.51 4.79
N GLU A 34 6.90 -14.10 5.46
CA GLU A 34 7.99 -14.88 4.82
C GLU A 34 7.46 -16.06 4.00
N GLN A 35 6.36 -16.68 4.43
CA GLN A 35 5.73 -17.83 3.77
C GLN A 35 4.71 -17.41 2.70
N GLY A 36 4.66 -16.12 2.36
CA GLY A 36 3.63 -15.54 1.51
C GLY A 36 2.38 -15.09 2.29
N GLY A 37 1.60 -14.21 1.66
CA GLY A 37 0.46 -13.55 2.29
C GLY A 37 0.83 -12.31 3.10
N TYR A 38 -0.17 -11.74 3.76
CA TYR A 38 -0.12 -10.44 4.41
C TYR A 38 -0.73 -10.51 5.81
N ILE A 39 -0.30 -9.63 6.70
CA ILE A 39 -0.90 -9.44 8.03
C ILE A 39 -1.22 -7.97 8.21
N ILE A 40 -2.45 -7.68 8.63
CA ILE A 40 -2.86 -6.34 9.04
C ILE A 40 -2.50 -6.16 10.52
N ASP A 41 -1.65 -5.17 10.81
CA ASP A 41 -1.15 -4.88 12.15
C ASP A 41 -2.17 -4.02 12.92
N VAL A 42 -3.16 -4.68 13.48
CA VAL A 42 -4.14 -4.10 14.42
C VAL A 42 -4.06 -4.85 15.76
N GLU A 43 -4.85 -4.44 16.75
CA GLU A 43 -4.88 -5.07 18.08
C GLU A 43 -5.03 -6.60 18.00
N ASN A 44 -5.89 -7.07 17.09
CA ASN A 44 -6.04 -8.49 16.76
C ASN A 44 -5.55 -8.74 15.33
N PRO A 45 -4.30 -9.20 15.13
CA PRO A 45 -3.70 -9.33 13.80
C PRO A 45 -4.56 -10.15 12.85
N ILE A 46 -4.76 -9.64 11.64
CA ILE A 46 -5.62 -10.28 10.64
C ILE A 46 -4.74 -10.87 9.55
N PRO A 47 -4.62 -12.20 9.46
CA PRO A 47 -3.90 -12.86 8.37
C PRO A 47 -4.75 -12.87 7.09
N CYS A 48 -4.11 -12.54 5.97
CA CYS A 48 -4.72 -12.45 4.65
C CYS A 48 -3.85 -13.23 3.65
N SER A 49 -4.46 -13.95 2.71
CA SER A 49 -3.70 -14.72 1.72
C SER A 49 -3.25 -13.84 0.55
N SER A 50 -4.02 -12.81 0.23
CA SER A 50 -3.77 -11.85 -0.85
C SER A 50 -3.97 -10.40 -0.42
N LEU A 51 -3.55 -9.44 -1.26
CA LEU A 51 -3.88 -8.03 -1.05
C LEU A 51 -5.37 -7.74 -1.21
N HIS A 52 -6.08 -8.53 -2.01
CA HIS A 52 -7.52 -8.39 -2.14
C HIS A 52 -8.20 -8.73 -0.82
N ASP A 53 -7.79 -9.83 -0.19
CA ASP A 53 -8.31 -10.25 1.12
C ASP A 53 -8.03 -9.22 2.21
N VAL A 54 -6.93 -8.46 2.13
CA VAL A 54 -6.64 -7.35 3.06
C VAL A 54 -7.73 -6.29 2.97
N ILE A 55 -8.13 -5.95 1.75
CA ILE A 55 -9.19 -4.98 1.50
C ILE A 55 -10.54 -5.54 1.95
N ASP A 56 -10.87 -6.77 1.55
CA ASP A 56 -12.13 -7.43 1.92
C ASP A 56 -12.28 -7.57 3.42
N ALA A 57 -11.21 -7.98 4.12
CA ALA A 57 -11.21 -8.08 5.58
C ALA A 57 -11.50 -6.73 6.24
N LEU A 58 -10.97 -5.62 5.71
CA LEU A 58 -11.24 -4.28 6.24
C LEU A 58 -12.68 -3.83 5.94
N VAL A 59 -13.22 -4.15 4.76
CA VAL A 59 -14.61 -3.86 4.41
C VAL A 59 -15.55 -4.65 5.33
N GLU A 60 -15.31 -5.95 5.50
CA GLU A 60 -16.11 -6.84 6.35
C GLU A 60 -16.06 -6.41 7.82
N LYS A 61 -14.85 -6.17 8.36
CA LYS A 61 -14.65 -5.76 9.76
C LYS A 61 -15.29 -4.41 10.08
N THR A 62 -15.47 -3.55 9.09
CA THR A 62 -16.10 -2.23 9.25
C THR A 62 -17.54 -2.18 8.74
N ALA A 63 -18.14 -3.35 8.43
CA ALA A 63 -19.50 -3.46 7.91
C ALA A 63 -19.77 -2.54 6.71
N GLY A 64 -18.77 -2.39 5.83
CA GLY A 64 -18.87 -1.53 4.64
C GLY A 64 -18.63 -0.04 4.88
N THR A 65 -18.36 0.38 6.13
CA THR A 65 -18.03 1.80 6.43
C THR A 65 -16.76 2.24 5.71
N LEU A 66 -15.76 1.35 5.62
CA LEU A 66 -14.61 1.54 4.75
C LEU A 66 -14.89 0.89 3.41
N GLN A 67 -14.76 1.66 2.33
CA GLN A 67 -14.78 1.15 0.97
C GLN A 67 -13.47 1.46 0.25
N PRO A 68 -13.06 0.62 -0.72
CA PRO A 68 -11.95 0.92 -1.61
C PRO A 68 -12.20 2.25 -2.32
N PHE A 69 -11.15 3.07 -2.44
CA PHE A 69 -11.21 4.29 -3.23
C PHE A 69 -11.06 3.89 -4.69
N LEU A 70 -12.17 3.93 -5.43
CA LEU A 70 -12.16 3.88 -6.89
C LEU A 70 -12.01 5.32 -7.41
N LEU A 71 -11.05 5.54 -8.30
CA LEU A 71 -11.05 6.77 -9.10
C LEU A 71 -12.16 6.68 -10.13
N GLU A 72 -13.15 7.55 -9.99
CA GLU A 72 -14.30 7.63 -10.90
C GLU A 72 -13.95 8.39 -12.20
N GLU A 73 -12.92 9.25 -12.15
CA GLU A 73 -12.39 10.02 -13.28
C GLU A 73 -10.84 9.94 -13.32
N PRO A 74 -10.19 10.09 -14.49
CA PRO A 74 -8.74 10.09 -14.59
C PRO A 74 -8.15 11.20 -13.71
N TYR A 75 -7.38 10.82 -12.69
CA TYR A 75 -6.72 11.76 -11.76
C TYR A 75 -6.03 12.91 -12.49
N GLU A 76 -5.42 12.58 -13.63
CA GLU A 76 -4.68 13.48 -14.52
C GLU A 76 -5.49 14.69 -14.98
N GLU A 77 -6.81 14.56 -15.14
CA GLU A 77 -7.70 15.65 -15.55
C GLU A 77 -7.92 16.68 -14.44
N ASN A 78 -7.69 16.30 -13.18
CA ASN A 78 -7.96 17.12 -11.99
C ASN A 78 -6.70 17.70 -11.33
N ILE A 79 -5.51 17.44 -11.88
CA ILE A 79 -4.26 18.01 -11.37
C ILE A 79 -3.97 19.33 -12.09
N THR A 80 -3.86 20.42 -11.33
CA THR A 80 -3.36 21.70 -11.83
C THR A 80 -2.06 22.07 -11.13
N TYR A 81 -1.14 22.68 -11.86
CA TYR A 81 0.13 23.18 -11.32
C TYR A 81 0.35 24.62 -11.75
N VAL A 82 1.05 25.38 -10.90
CA VAL A 82 1.37 26.79 -11.17
C VAL A 82 2.82 26.87 -11.64
N SER A 83 3.03 27.35 -12.86
CA SER A 83 4.36 27.76 -13.32
C SER A 83 4.53 29.25 -13.05
N SER A 84 5.75 29.67 -12.70
CA SER A 84 6.10 31.09 -12.56
C SER A 84 7.11 31.40 -13.65
N ASN A 85 6.90 32.48 -14.38
CA ASN A 85 7.89 32.98 -15.30
C ASN A 85 8.82 33.94 -14.55
N ASP A 86 10.07 33.52 -14.34
CA ASP A 86 11.07 34.31 -13.62
C ASP A 86 11.47 35.60 -14.35
N GLU A 87 11.19 35.71 -15.66
CA GLU A 87 11.51 36.89 -16.46
C GLU A 87 10.47 38.02 -16.31
N ASN A 88 9.17 37.70 -16.30
CA ASN A 88 8.10 38.70 -16.26
C ASN A 88 7.27 38.69 -14.95
N GLY A 89 7.51 37.72 -14.07
CA GLY A 89 6.83 37.59 -12.78
C GLY A 89 5.40 37.05 -12.85
N GLU A 90 4.91 36.65 -14.02
CA GLU A 90 3.57 36.12 -14.19
C GLU A 90 3.47 34.67 -13.68
N ARG A 91 2.30 34.32 -13.14
CA ARG A 91 1.99 32.96 -12.66
C ARG A 91 0.90 32.38 -13.54
N MET A 92 1.20 31.30 -14.23
CA MET A 92 0.25 30.61 -15.11
C MET A 92 -0.20 29.31 -14.48
N LEU A 93 -1.51 29.04 -14.56
CA LEU A 93 -2.10 27.79 -14.11
C LEU A 93 -2.17 26.82 -15.30
N HIS A 94 -1.55 25.66 -15.15
CA HIS A 94 -1.54 24.60 -16.15
C HIS A 94 -2.30 23.39 -15.64
N THR A 95 -3.08 22.77 -16.52
CA THR A 95 -3.60 21.42 -16.27
C THR A 95 -2.49 20.41 -16.57
N ALA A 96 -2.40 19.33 -15.78
CA ALA A 96 -1.48 18.24 -16.07
C ALA A 96 -1.77 17.65 -17.46
N PRO A 97 -0.74 17.31 -18.26
CA PRO A 97 -0.97 16.67 -19.54
C PRO A 97 -1.61 15.30 -19.33
N SER A 98 -2.84 15.13 -19.83
CA SER A 98 -3.51 13.84 -19.84
C SER A 98 -2.76 12.90 -20.79
N SER A 99 -2.35 11.74 -20.30
CA SER A 99 -1.80 10.69 -21.16
C SER A 99 -2.89 10.25 -22.16
N PRO A 100 -2.63 10.19 -23.48
CA PRO A 100 -3.57 9.66 -24.45
C PRO A 100 -3.61 8.13 -24.34
N LEU A 101 -4.10 7.60 -23.22
CA LEU A 101 -4.47 6.20 -23.14
C LEU A 101 -5.81 6.03 -23.89
N PRO A 102 -5.92 5.07 -24.82
CA PRO A 102 -7.19 4.81 -25.48
C PRO A 102 -8.22 4.41 -24.44
N ARG A 103 -9.34 5.15 -24.41
CA ARG A 103 -10.56 4.81 -23.67
C ARG A 103 -10.81 3.31 -23.87
N ALA A 104 -10.85 2.54 -22.78
CA ALA A 104 -11.01 1.10 -22.82
C ALA A 104 -12.17 0.73 -23.77
N PRO A 105 -12.01 -0.27 -24.65
CA PRO A 105 -13.07 -0.65 -25.58
C PRO A 105 -14.32 -1.03 -24.80
N ALA A 106 -15.46 -0.51 -25.25
CA ALA A 106 -16.76 -0.77 -24.63
C ALA A 106 -16.97 -2.28 -24.48
N LEU A 107 -17.26 -2.71 -23.24
CA LEU A 107 -17.62 -4.09 -22.96
C LEU A 107 -18.83 -4.49 -23.84
N PRO A 108 -18.81 -5.69 -24.45
CA PRO A 108 -19.95 -6.14 -25.24
C PRO A 108 -21.20 -6.28 -24.36
N PRO A 109 -22.41 -6.07 -24.92
CA PRO A 109 -23.65 -6.13 -24.17
C PRO A 109 -23.86 -7.53 -23.57
N LYS A 110 -24.21 -7.56 -22.28
CA LYS A 110 -24.59 -8.78 -21.54
C LYS A 110 -25.75 -9.45 -22.26
N GLN A 111 -25.55 -10.67 -22.75
CA GLN A 111 -26.66 -11.53 -23.16
C GLN A 111 -27.28 -12.19 -21.94
N ASP A 112 -28.58 -11.93 -21.75
CA ASP A 112 -29.42 -12.52 -20.73
C ASP A 112 -29.55 -14.04 -20.90
N ARG A 113 -29.11 -14.74 -19.85
CA ARG A 113 -29.88 -15.73 -19.09
C ARG A 113 -30.83 -16.66 -19.88
N LEU A 114 -30.44 -17.93 -20.00
CA LEU A 114 -31.39 -19.06 -20.01
C LEU A 114 -31.00 -20.09 -18.94
N SER A 115 -31.86 -20.19 -17.92
CA SER A 115 -31.85 -21.19 -16.86
C SER A 115 -32.38 -22.55 -17.34
N SER A 116 -31.85 -23.64 -16.77
CA SER A 116 -32.55 -24.83 -16.22
C SER A 116 -31.59 -26.03 -16.26
N LYS A 117 -31.53 -27.03 -15.37
CA LYS A 117 -31.99 -27.37 -14.00
C LYS A 117 -31.16 -28.66 -13.62
N PRO A 118 -31.19 -29.18 -12.37
CA PRO A 118 -30.14 -30.06 -11.81
C PRO A 118 -30.54 -31.55 -11.53
N LEU A 119 -29.57 -32.32 -10.97
CA LEU A 119 -29.58 -33.66 -10.28
C LEU A 119 -29.22 -34.94 -11.09
N PRO A 120 -28.79 -36.09 -10.48
CA PRO A 120 -28.50 -36.40 -9.05
C PRO A 120 -27.21 -37.22 -8.70
N ARG A 121 -26.71 -36.99 -7.46
CA ARG A 121 -26.27 -37.90 -6.35
C ARG A 121 -25.66 -39.33 -6.59
N SER A 122 -24.35 -39.45 -6.29
CA SER A 122 -23.53 -40.50 -5.55
C SER A 122 -23.55 -41.99 -5.98
N PRO A 123 -22.59 -42.90 -5.60
CA PRO A 123 -21.76 -42.93 -4.37
C PRO A 123 -20.25 -43.26 -4.54
N ALA A 124 -19.52 -43.21 -3.41
CA ALA A 124 -18.11 -43.58 -3.21
C ALA A 124 -17.83 -45.09 -3.41
N PRO A 125 -16.55 -45.50 -3.45
CA PRO A 125 -16.04 -46.19 -2.26
C PRO A 125 -14.60 -45.83 -1.82
N ASP A 126 -14.42 -46.14 -0.55
CA ASP A 126 -13.31 -46.12 0.39
C ASP A 126 -12.06 -46.93 -0.02
N ARG A 127 -10.83 -46.43 0.26
CA ARG A 127 -9.79 -47.15 1.03
C ARG A 127 -8.40 -46.47 1.11
N ARG A 128 -7.90 -46.48 2.36
CA ARG A 128 -6.50 -46.72 2.85
C ARG A 128 -5.49 -45.55 2.93
N ILE A 129 -5.39 -45.04 4.16
CA ILE A 129 -4.21 -44.93 5.06
C ILE A 129 -2.83 -45.20 4.43
N LEU A 130 -1.93 -44.20 4.51
CA LEU A 130 -0.51 -44.43 4.79
C LEU A 130 0.06 -43.30 5.68
N THR A 131 0.90 -43.74 6.61
CA THR A 131 1.48 -43.05 7.76
C THR A 131 2.72 -42.20 7.45
N THR A 132 3.13 -41.42 8.47
CA THR A 132 4.49 -40.95 8.83
C THR A 132 5.20 -39.91 7.94
N ALA A 133 5.51 -38.73 8.51
CA ALA A 133 6.84 -38.42 9.09
C ALA A 133 6.99 -36.92 9.44
N VAL A 134 7.56 -36.64 10.61
CA VAL A 134 8.08 -35.32 11.05
C VAL A 134 9.44 -35.08 10.37
N PRO A 135 9.89 -33.84 10.15
CA PRO A 135 11.06 -33.40 10.95
C PRO A 135 11.15 -31.90 11.31
N SER A 136 11.66 -31.70 12.53
CA SER A 136 12.59 -30.69 13.08
C SER A 136 12.81 -29.30 12.44
N SER A 137 12.78 -28.32 13.34
CA SER A 137 13.26 -26.93 13.30
C SER A 137 14.69 -26.72 12.73
N PRO A 138 14.99 -25.49 12.26
CA PRO A 138 16.34 -24.95 12.33
C PRO A 138 16.44 -23.66 13.17
N THR A 139 17.46 -23.65 14.01
CA THR A 139 18.04 -22.58 14.82
C THR A 139 18.47 -21.35 14.01
N ASN A 140 18.19 -20.15 14.53
CA ASN A 140 18.51 -18.85 13.93
C ASN A 140 19.65 -18.17 14.71
N PRO A 141 20.86 -17.96 14.14
CA PRO A 141 21.90 -17.19 14.82
C PRO A 141 21.74 -15.69 14.54
N MET A 142 21.41 -14.95 15.60
CA MET A 142 21.26 -13.50 15.65
C MET A 142 22.54 -12.79 15.19
N ARG A 143 22.56 -12.24 13.97
CA ARG A 143 23.63 -11.32 13.51
C ARG A 143 23.28 -9.89 13.90
N ARG A 144 24.04 -9.35 14.85
CA ARG A 144 24.02 -7.95 15.29
C ARG A 144 24.48 -7.05 14.13
N LEU A 145 23.55 -6.34 13.49
CA LEU A 145 23.88 -5.32 12.48
C LEU A 145 24.42 -4.08 13.19
N ILE A 146 25.70 -3.79 13.00
CA ILE A 146 26.29 -2.49 13.34
C ILE A 146 25.91 -1.53 12.22
N LEU A 147 25.09 -0.53 12.54
CA LEU A 147 24.71 0.55 11.62
C LEU A 147 25.94 1.40 11.32
N SER A 148 26.50 1.27 10.11
CA SER A 148 27.44 2.25 9.60
C SER A 148 26.68 3.52 9.21
N PRO A 149 27.17 4.72 9.58
CA PRO A 149 26.49 5.97 9.25
C PRO A 149 26.47 6.20 7.74
N SER A 150 25.28 6.53 7.23
CA SER A 150 25.04 6.78 5.81
C SER A 150 25.82 8.02 5.33
N PRO A 151 26.39 8.02 4.11
CA PRO A 151 27.15 9.15 3.57
C PRO A 151 26.36 10.46 3.54
N LEU A 152 25.02 10.41 3.44
CA LEU A 152 24.15 11.58 3.52
C LEU A 152 24.17 12.27 4.90
N THR A 153 24.38 11.51 5.98
CA THR A 153 24.49 12.08 7.34
C THR A 153 25.84 12.74 7.59
N GLN A 154 26.89 12.34 6.87
CA GLN A 154 28.21 12.96 6.99
C GLN A 154 28.19 14.40 6.43
N THR A 155 27.55 14.61 5.28
CA THR A 155 27.49 15.94 4.65
C THR A 155 26.75 16.98 5.50
N LEU A 156 25.64 16.60 6.13
CA LEU A 156 24.88 17.51 6.99
C LEU A 156 25.65 17.87 8.27
N ASN A 157 26.42 16.93 8.82
CA ASN A 157 27.25 17.19 10.00
C ASN A 157 28.40 18.17 9.69
N GLU A 158 29.02 18.06 8.52
CA GLU A 158 30.07 18.98 8.10
C GLU A 158 29.53 20.41 7.87
N GLU A 159 28.34 20.56 7.26
CA GLU A 159 27.71 21.87 7.09
C GLU A 159 27.38 22.54 8.44
N LEU A 160 26.85 21.76 9.38
CA LEU A 160 26.54 22.24 10.74
C LEU A 160 27.80 22.68 11.48
N LYS A 161 28.90 21.93 11.34
CA LYS A 161 30.19 22.25 11.94
C LYS A 161 30.75 23.55 11.36
N LEU A 162 30.68 23.74 10.04
CA LEU A 162 31.11 24.96 9.37
C LEU A 162 30.29 26.18 9.83
N LYS A 163 28.96 26.04 9.94
CA LYS A 163 28.06 27.11 10.43
C LYS A 163 28.25 27.46 11.90
N LEU A 164 28.68 26.52 12.73
CA LEU A 164 29.02 26.75 14.14
C LEU A 164 30.35 27.50 14.26
N GLU A 165 31.36 27.10 13.50
CA GLU A 165 32.67 27.77 13.48
C GLU A 165 32.54 29.22 12.98
N MET A 166 31.78 29.45 11.90
CA MET A 166 31.51 30.80 11.38
C MET A 166 30.81 31.71 12.39
N ARG A 167 29.96 31.16 13.27
CA ARG A 167 29.33 31.95 14.33
C ARG A 167 30.30 32.26 15.46
N ARG A 168 31.23 31.34 15.74
CA ARG A 168 32.25 31.51 16.78
C ARG A 168 33.27 32.59 16.40
N THR A 169 33.69 32.62 15.14
CA THR A 169 34.63 33.63 14.61
C THR A 169 33.99 34.99 14.35
N SER A 170 32.65 35.08 14.26
CA SER A 170 31.92 36.36 14.16
C SER A 170 31.71 37.07 15.50
N GLN A 171 32.04 36.44 16.62
CA GLN A 171 31.91 37.04 17.96
C GLN A 171 33.24 37.53 18.56
N GLU A 172 34.34 37.45 17.82
CA GLU A 172 35.65 38.00 18.19
C GLU A 172 35.94 39.33 17.48
#